data_AF-A0A950XB31-F1
#
_entry.id   AF-A0A950XB31-F1
#
_cell.length_a   1.000
_cell.length_b   1.000
_cell.length_c   1.000
_cell.angle_alpha   90.00
_cell.angle_beta   90.00
_cell.angle_gamma   90.00
#
_symmetry.space_group_name_H-M   'P 1'
#
loop_
_entity.id
_entity.type
_entity.pdbx_description
1 polymer ?
#
loop_
_entity_poly.entity_id
_entity_poly.type
_entity_poly.pdbx_seq_one_letter_code
_entity_poly.pdbx_strand_id
1 'polypeptide(L)'
;ATIGQNGVTAVTMHDGSVLQFRSIPADYDPTDRKKAIEYLQQQQSKGEIVTGLLFVDETVSDLHEMNRTSDVPMTKLPYEKLCPGAAELDRLQEEFR
;
A
#
# COMPACT_ATOMS: atom_id res chain seq x y z
N ALA A 1 -3.68 -24.77 5.47
CA ALA A 1 -2.55 -25.25 6.29
C ALA A 1 -2.24 -24.18 7.32
N THR A 2 -2.15 -24.52 8.60
CA THR A 2 -1.80 -23.57 9.65
C THR A 2 -0.27 -23.47 9.72
N ILE A 3 0.28 -22.31 9.38
CA ILE A 3 1.73 -22.07 9.50
C ILE A 3 2.02 -21.73 10.96
N GLY A 4 2.80 -22.56 11.65
CA GLY A 4 3.22 -22.29 13.03
C GLY A 4 4.08 -21.03 13.10
N GLN A 5 3.94 -20.23 14.18
CA GLN A 5 4.56 -18.91 14.31
C GLN A 5 6.10 -18.89 14.19
N ASN A 6 6.78 -20.03 14.33
CA ASN A 6 8.23 -20.18 14.13
C ASN A 6 8.58 -21.42 13.29
N GLY A 7 7.66 -21.83 12.40
CA GLY A 7 7.73 -23.11 11.69
C GLY A 7 7.96 -22.95 10.19
N VAL A 8 8.61 -23.95 9.61
CA VAL A 8 8.51 -24.21 8.17
C VAL A 8 7.34 -25.16 7.96
N THR A 9 6.41 -24.79 7.08
CA THR A 9 5.29 -25.64 6.66
C THR A 9 5.51 -26.08 5.23
N ALA A 10 5.66 -27.38 5.03
CA ALA A 10 5.74 -27.97 3.71
C ALA A 10 4.34 -28.20 3.13
N VAL A 11 4.12 -27.80 1.90
CA VAL A 11 2.88 -28.02 1.15
C VAL A 11 3.23 -28.72 -0.15
N THR A 12 2.76 -29.95 -0.32
CA THR A 12 2.90 -30.69 -1.58
C THR A 12 1.87 -30.19 -2.59
N MET A 13 2.36 -29.79 -3.76
CA MET A 13 1.56 -29.31 -4.87
C MET A 13 1.02 -30.48 -5.70
N HIS A 14 0.06 -30.20 -6.58
CA HIS A 14 -0.58 -31.21 -7.44
C HIS A 14 0.40 -31.89 -8.42
N ASP A 15 1.51 -31.23 -8.76
CA ASP A 15 2.58 -31.73 -9.63
C ASP A 15 3.66 -32.53 -8.86
N GLY A 16 3.49 -32.71 -7.55
CA GLY A 16 4.45 -33.39 -6.67
C GLY A 16 5.59 -32.50 -6.17
N SER A 17 5.68 -31.23 -6.61
CA SER A 17 6.63 -30.27 -6.04
C SER A 17 6.25 -29.93 -4.59
N VAL A 18 7.22 -29.44 -3.81
CA VAL A 18 7.01 -29.09 -2.39
C VAL A 18 7.38 -27.63 -2.17
N LEU A 19 6.40 -26.83 -1.78
CA LEU A 19 6.61 -25.46 -1.33
C LEU A 19 6.86 -25.45 0.18
N GLN A 20 7.87 -24.69 0.61
CA GLN A 20 8.18 -24.48 2.02
C GLN A 20 7.81 -23.05 2.41
N PHE A 21 6.79 -22.91 3.25
CA PHE A 21 6.39 -21.63 3.81
C PHE A 21 7.07 -21.43 5.16
N ARG A 22 7.85 -20.37 5.29
CA ARG A 22 8.51 -19.97 6.54
C ARG A 22 7.73 -18.82 7.16
N SER A 23 7.45 -18.89 8.46
CA SER A 23 6.89 -17.75 9.18
C SER A 23 7.87 -16.56 9.19
N ILE A 24 7.33 -15.36 9.30
CA ILE A 24 8.16 -14.16 9.47
C ILE A 24 8.98 -14.25 10.77
N PRO A 25 10.21 -13.75 10.80
CA PRO A 25 10.98 -13.62 12.04
C PRO A 25 10.23 -12.76 13.08
N ALA A 26 10.42 -13.05 14.37
CA ALA A 26 9.76 -12.34 15.45
C ALA A 26 10.18 -10.86 15.56
N ASP A 27 11.36 -10.51 15.03
CA ASP A 27 11.94 -9.18 15.01
C ASP A 27 11.70 -8.42 13.70
N TYR A 28 10.88 -8.97 12.80
CA TYR A 28 10.55 -8.32 11.54
C TYR A 28 9.63 -7.12 11.78
N ASP A 29 10.18 -5.93 11.59
CA ASP A 29 9.46 -4.66 11.66
C ASP A 29 9.23 -4.11 10.24
N PRO A 30 7.97 -4.11 9.73
CA PRO A 30 7.67 -3.62 8.39
C PRO A 30 7.73 -2.09 8.27
N THR A 31 7.94 -1.35 9.37
CA THR A 31 8.07 0.11 9.36
C THR A 31 9.51 0.58 9.15
N ASP A 32 10.49 -0.30 9.32
CA ASP A 32 11.91 -0.02 9.07
C ASP A 32 12.30 -0.36 7.63
N ARG A 33 12.34 0.67 6.78
CA ARG A 33 12.70 0.53 5.35
C ARG A 33 14.04 -0.18 5.15
N LYS A 34 15.04 0.11 5.98
CA LYS A 34 16.38 -0.43 5.80
C LYS A 34 16.39 -1.91 6.12
N LYS A 35 15.80 -2.31 7.25
CA LYS A 35 15.68 -3.73 7.63
C LYS A 35 14.85 -4.51 6.62
N ALA A 36 13.77 -3.94 6.09
CA ALA A 36 12.96 -4.59 5.05
C ALA A 36 13.79 -4.91 3.80
N ILE A 37 14.57 -3.94 3.30
CA ILE A 37 15.44 -4.14 2.12
C ILE A 37 16.55 -5.16 2.42
N GLU A 38 17.20 -5.06 3.59
CA GLU A 38 18.24 -6.01 4.01
C GLU A 38 17.69 -7.44 4.09
N TYR A 39 16.49 -7.61 4.67
CA TYR A 39 15.81 -8.90 4.75
C TYR A 39 15.51 -9.47 3.36
N LEU A 40 14.97 -8.64 2.45
CA LEU A 40 14.69 -9.05 1.07
C LEU A 40 15.95 -9.56 0.36
N GLN A 41 17.06 -8.83 0.46
CA GLN A 41 18.32 -9.21 -0.17
C GLN A 41 18.89 -10.50 0.43
N GLN A 42 18.85 -10.64 1.76
CA GLN A 42 19.31 -11.84 2.46
C GLN A 42 18.52 -13.08 2.04
N GLN A 43 17.20 -13.00 1.95
CA GLN A 43 16.38 -14.15 1.56
C GLN A 43 16.52 -14.45 0.06
N GLN A 44 16.64 -13.43 -0.79
CA GLN A 44 16.90 -13.60 -2.22
C GLN A 44 18.22 -14.35 -2.46
N SER A 45 19.29 -14.03 -1.71
CA SER A 45 20.57 -14.76 -1.80
C SER A 45 20.49 -16.24 -1.40
N LYS A 46 19.46 -16.62 -0.63
CA LYS A 46 19.17 -18.00 -0.24
C LYS A 46 18.24 -18.71 -1.23
N GLY A 47 17.81 -18.03 -2.30
CA GLY A 47 16.81 -18.53 -3.24
C GLY A 47 15.39 -18.57 -2.67
N GLU A 48 15.15 -17.89 -1.54
CA GLU A 48 13.82 -17.77 -0.93
C GLU A 48 13.10 -16.52 -1.47
N ILE A 49 11.80 -16.63 -1.69
CA ILE A 49 10.95 -15.51 -2.13
C ILE A 49 10.15 -15.02 -0.93
N VAL A 50 10.41 -13.78 -0.51
CA VAL A 50 9.65 -13.13 0.56
C VAL A 50 8.29 -12.71 0.01
N THR A 51 7.24 -12.95 0.80
CA THR A 51 5.85 -12.66 0.42
C THR A 51 5.09 -12.02 1.58
N GLY A 52 3.97 -11.35 1.29
CA GLY A 52 3.14 -10.66 2.29
C GLY A 52 3.46 -9.18 2.41
N LEU A 53 3.37 -8.63 3.63
CA LEU A 53 3.70 -7.25 3.92
C LEU A 53 5.22 -7.08 3.98
N LEU A 54 5.78 -6.35 3.02
CA LEU A 54 7.23 -6.13 2.91
C LEU A 54 7.71 -4.84 3.58
N PHE A 55 6.91 -3.78 3.49
CA PHE A 55 7.22 -2.48 4.04
C PHE A 55 5.94 -1.63 4.07
N VAL A 56 5.78 -0.81 5.10
CA VAL A 56 4.73 0.20 5.22
C VAL A 56 5.29 1.47 5.84
N ASP A 57 4.93 2.62 5.27
CA ASP A 57 5.25 3.94 5.83
C ASP A 57 3.95 4.66 6.15
N GLU A 58 3.56 4.68 7.42
CA GLU A 58 2.33 5.32 7.87
C GLU A 58 2.47 6.85 8.02
N THR A 59 3.68 7.39 7.85
CA THR A 59 3.95 8.83 7.99
C THR A 59 3.70 9.61 6.71
N VAL A 60 3.58 8.92 5.58
CA VAL A 60 3.40 9.54 4.26
C VAL A 60 1.92 9.69 3.98
N SER A 61 1.50 10.94 3.73
CA SER A 61 0.15 11.27 3.27
C SER A 61 -0.19 10.55 1.97
N ASP A 62 -1.45 10.14 1.83
CA ASP A 62 -1.89 9.48 0.60
C ASP A 62 -1.97 10.45 -0.60
N LEU A 63 -2.19 9.90 -1.80
CA LEU A 63 -2.26 10.71 -3.02
C LEU A 63 -3.40 11.73 -3.03
N HIS A 64 -4.52 11.44 -2.39
CA HIS A 64 -5.65 12.36 -2.33
C HIS A 64 -5.34 13.55 -1.43
N GLU A 65 -4.71 13.31 -0.28
CA GLU A 65 -4.24 14.35 0.63
C GLU A 65 -3.15 15.21 -0.01
N MET A 66 -2.13 14.58 -0.63
CA MET A 66 -1.04 15.29 -1.30
C MET A 66 -1.52 16.21 -2.41
N ASN A 67 -2.51 15.76 -3.20
CA ASN A 67 -3.07 16.53 -4.31
C ASN A 67 -4.21 17.47 -3.89
N ARG A 68 -4.57 17.51 -2.60
CA ARG A 68 -5.69 18.28 -2.06
C ARG A 68 -6.99 18.06 -2.85
N THR A 69 -7.20 16.81 -3.26
CA THR A 69 -8.43 16.44 -3.99
C THR A 69 -9.60 16.32 -3.02
N SER A 70 -10.82 16.34 -3.55
CA SER A 70 -12.03 16.24 -2.72
C SER A 70 -12.15 14.89 -2.00
N ASP A 71 -12.61 14.91 -0.76
CA ASP A 71 -12.95 13.71 0.02
C ASP A 71 -14.07 12.87 -0.63
N VAL A 72 -14.90 13.51 -1.45
CA VAL A 72 -16.00 12.86 -2.16
C VAL A 72 -15.52 12.39 -3.54
N PRO A 73 -15.76 11.12 -3.91
CA PRO A 73 -15.47 10.64 -5.26
C PRO A 73 -16.17 11.49 -6.32
N MET A 74 -15.47 11.79 -7.41
CA MET A 74 -15.99 12.65 -8.48
C MET A 74 -17.34 12.18 -9.05
N THR A 75 -17.58 10.86 -9.10
CA THR A 75 -18.84 10.26 -9.56
C THR A 75 -20.03 10.52 -8.64
N LYS A 76 -19.78 10.94 -7.40
CA LYS A 76 -20.80 11.26 -6.38
C LYS A 76 -20.94 12.76 -6.15
N LEU A 77 -20.16 13.59 -6.83
CA LEU A 77 -20.29 15.04 -6.73
C LEU A 77 -21.51 15.50 -7.55
N PRO A 78 -22.43 16.28 -6.94
CA PRO A 78 -23.54 16.89 -7.67
C PRO A 78 -23.04 17.81 -8.79
N TYR A 79 -23.76 17.84 -9.90
CA TYR A 79 -23.40 18.64 -11.07
C TYR A 79 -23.31 20.14 -10.72
N GLU A 80 -24.19 20.63 -9.85
CA GLU A 80 -24.25 22.02 -9.41
C GLU A 80 -22.98 22.44 -8.66
N LYS A 81 -22.29 21.51 -7.98
CA LYS A 81 -21.00 21.78 -7.33
C LYS A 81 -19.84 21.77 -8.32
N LEU A 82 -19.92 20.95 -9.36
CA LEU A 82 -18.90 20.90 -10.42
C LEU A 82 -19.02 22.10 -11.38
N CYS A 83 -20.23 22.61 -11.56
CA CYS A 83 -20.55 23.71 -12.46
C CYS A 83 -21.42 24.76 -11.73
N PRO A 84 -20.82 25.62 -10.88
CA PRO A 84 -21.55 26.60 -10.07
C PRO A 84 -22.13 27.77 -10.87
N GLY A 85 -21.82 27.87 -12.16
CA GLY A 85 -22.40 28.85 -13.09
C GLY A 85 -21.64 30.18 -13.17
N ALA A 86 -22.17 31.09 -14.00
CA ALA A 86 -21.50 32.35 -14.35
C ALA A 86 -21.33 33.31 -13.16
N ALA A 87 -22.30 33.35 -12.24
CA ALA A 87 -22.25 34.26 -11.09
C ALA A 87 -21.05 34.00 -10.17
N GLU A 88 -20.71 32.73 -9.88
CA GLU A 88 -19.52 32.41 -9.08
C GLU A 88 -18.21 32.69 -9.83
N LEU A 89 -18.22 32.54 -11.16
CA LEU A 89 -17.06 32.90 -11.99
C LEU A 89 -16.83 34.41 -11.98
N ASP A 90 -17.89 35.22 -12.02
CA ASP A 90 -17.79 36.68 -11.92
C ASP A 90 -17.26 37.10 -10.53
N ARG A 91 -17.75 36.47 -9.46
CA ARG A 91 -17.28 36.68 -8.09
C ARG A 91 -15.78 36.39 -7.94
N LEU A 92 -15.30 35.28 -8.52
CA LEU A 92 -13.88 34.93 -8.52
C LEU A 92 -13.04 35.97 -9.27
N GLN A 93 -13.50 36.45 -10.42
CA GLN A 93 -12.77 37.43 -11.23
C GLN A 93 -12.63 38.79 -10.54
N GLU A 94 -13.60 39.18 -9.71
CA GLU A 94 -13.51 40.40 -8.89
C GLU A 94 -12.35 40.35 -7.89
N GLU A 95 -12.01 39.18 -7.33
CA GLU A 95 -10.89 39.04 -6.38
C GLU A 95 -9.50 39.26 -7.04
N PHE A 96 -9.42 39.20 -8.37
CA PHE A 96 -8.17 39.38 -9.13
C PHE A 96 -8.06 40.72 -9.87
N ARG A 97 -9.03 41.64 -9.69
CA ARG A 97 -9.04 42.96 -10.32
C ARG A 97 -8.54 44.04 -9.38
#